data_AF-A0A1I0HVG7-F1
#
_entry.id   AF-A0A1I0HVG7-F1
#
_cell.length_a   1.000
_cell.length_b   1.000
_cell.length_c   1.000
_cell.angle_alpha   90.00
_cell.angle_beta   90.00
_cell.angle_gamma   90.00
#
_symmetry.space_group_name_H-M   'P 1'
#
loop_
_entity.id
_entity.type
_entity.pdbx_description
1 polymer ?
#
loop_
_entity_poly.entity_id
_entity_poly.type
_entity_poly.pdbx_seq_one_letter_code
_entity_poly.pdbx_strand_id
1 'polypeptide(L)'
;MPWRGGGATSTLGGVDDVDARLEQVIGALLDDRRAGATICPSEAARAVDPDGWRELMPAARAAAGRLAAAGRVEVTQRGEVVDVGTARGPVRVRRVAG
;
A
#
# COMPACT_ATOMS: atom_id res chain seq x y z
N MET A 1 9.89 2.53 14.59
CA MET A 1 11.20 2.40 13.90
C MET A 1 11.32 3.57 12.92
N PRO A 2 12.34 4.44 13.00
CA PRO A 2 12.45 5.55 12.04
C PRO A 2 13.08 5.04 10.74
N TRP A 3 12.29 4.97 9.67
CA TRP A 3 12.83 4.78 8.32
C TRP A 3 13.52 6.08 7.91
N ARG A 4 14.84 6.02 7.74
CA ARG A 4 15.62 6.99 6.98
C ARG A 4 16.11 6.26 5.75
N GLY A 5 15.64 6.68 4.57
CA GLY A 5 16.14 6.21 3.28
C GLY A 5 16.17 7.39 2.33
N GLY A 6 17.34 8.01 2.19
CA GLY A 6 17.59 9.05 1.21
C GLY A 6 18.18 8.47 -0.07
N GLY A 7 17.81 9.07 -1.20
CA GLY A 7 18.61 9.29 -2.41
C GLY A 7 19.06 8.09 -3.27
N ALA A 8 18.46 7.95 -4.46
CA ALA A 8 19.15 8.10 -5.77
C ALA A 8 18.22 7.63 -6.90
N THR A 9 17.89 8.52 -7.83
CA THR A 9 17.13 8.21 -9.05
C THR A 9 18.00 7.45 -10.04
N SER A 10 17.84 6.12 -10.09
CA SER A 10 17.92 5.36 -11.33
C SER A 10 16.47 5.12 -11.75
N THR A 11 16.01 5.62 -12.89
CA THR A 11 14.56 5.69 -13.21
C THR A 11 13.86 4.33 -13.26
N LEU A 12 14.61 3.22 -13.37
CA LEU A 12 14.07 1.86 -13.23
C LEU A 12 14.30 1.29 -11.81
N GLY A 13 15.48 1.47 -11.22
CA GLY A 13 15.75 0.99 -9.85
C GLY A 13 14.91 1.70 -8.78
N GLY A 14 14.71 3.00 -8.91
CA GLY A 14 13.95 3.81 -7.95
C GLY A 14 12.45 3.51 -7.94
N VAL A 15 11.87 3.10 -9.07
CA VAL A 15 10.44 2.71 -9.11
C VAL A 15 10.22 1.31 -8.53
N ASP A 16 11.11 0.36 -8.84
CA ASP A 16 11.08 -0.99 -8.25
C ASP A 16 11.31 -0.94 -6.72
N ASP A 17 12.22 -0.07 -6.27
CA ASP A 17 12.47 0.17 -4.84
C ASP A 17 11.24 0.78 -4.13
N VAL A 18 10.54 1.73 -4.77
CA VAL A 18 9.31 2.33 -4.24
C VAL A 18 8.19 1.29 -4.16
N ASP A 19 8.04 0.45 -5.17
CA ASP A 19 7.02 -0.59 -5.21
C ASP A 19 7.20 -1.63 -4.09
N ALA A 20 8.43 -2.14 -3.93
CA ALA A 20 8.76 -3.05 -2.85
C ALA A 20 8.58 -2.40 -1.47
N ARG A 21 8.97 -1.13 -1.33
CA ARG A 21 8.80 -0.36 -0.10
C ARG A 21 7.32 -0.17 0.26
N LEU A 22 6.46 0.12 -0.72
CA LEU A 22 5.02 0.29 -0.49
C LEU A 22 4.37 -1.01 -0.02
N GLU A 23 4.74 -2.17 -0.58
CA GLU A 23 4.24 -3.46 -0.11
C GLU A 23 4.64 -3.75 1.33
N GLN A 24 5.91 -3.51 1.68
CA GLN A 24 6.41 -3.66 3.05
C GLN A 24 5.67 -2.77 4.03
N VAL A 25 5.45 -1.50 3.66
CA VAL A 25 4.75 -0.52 4.49
C VAL A 25 3.29 -0.88 4.66
N ILE A 26 2.59 -1.33 3.61
CA ILE A 26 1.21 -1.82 3.72
C ILE A 26 1.14 -2.97 4.74
N GLY A 27 2.06 -3.93 4.64
CA GLY A 27 2.15 -5.04 5.59
C GLY A 27 2.38 -4.57 7.02
N ALA A 28 3.40 -3.75 7.25
CA ALA A 28 3.75 -3.25 8.57
C ALA A 28 2.62 -2.43 9.21
N LEU A 29 1.96 -1.56 8.44
CA LEU A 29 0.82 -0.78 8.92
C LEU A 29 -0.38 -1.67 9.30
N LEU A 30 -0.58 -2.78 8.60
CA LEU A 30 -1.63 -3.73 8.96
C LEU A 30 -1.27 -4.54 10.21
N ASP A 31 0.01 -4.88 10.40
CA ASP A 31 0.48 -5.65 11.56
C ASP A 31 0.45 -4.84 12.86
N ASP A 32 0.65 -3.51 12.77
CA ASP A 32 0.55 -2.59 13.91
C ASP A 32 -0.90 -2.35 14.37
N ARG A 33 -1.89 -2.78 13.56
CA ARG A 33 -3.31 -2.57 13.86
C ARG A 33 -3.92 -3.79 14.53
N ARG A 34 -5.02 -3.58 15.26
CA ARG A 34 -5.86 -4.67 15.78
C ARG A 34 -6.35 -5.57 14.63
N ALA A 35 -6.58 -6.86 14.93
CA ALA A 35 -7.17 -7.79 13.97
C ALA A 35 -8.47 -7.23 13.36
N GLY A 36 -8.62 -7.38 12.03
CA GLY A 36 -9.77 -6.89 11.26
C GLY A 36 -9.77 -5.36 11.01
N ALA A 37 -8.81 -4.61 11.53
CA ALA A 37 -8.64 -3.21 11.15
C ALA A 37 -8.21 -3.08 9.68
N THR A 38 -8.42 -1.88 9.15
CA THR A 38 -8.12 -1.58 7.76
C THR A 38 -7.34 -0.28 7.64
N ILE A 39 -6.51 -0.18 6.61
CA ILE A 39 -5.81 1.05 6.21
C ILE A 39 -6.34 1.52 4.86
N CYS A 40 -5.87 2.67 4.37
CA CYS A 40 -6.06 3.08 2.97
C CYS A 40 -4.71 3.24 2.24
N PRO A 41 -4.67 3.16 0.90
CA PRO A 41 -3.41 3.27 0.15
C PRO A 41 -2.64 4.57 0.39
N SER A 42 -3.32 5.68 0.70
CA SER A 42 -2.68 6.95 1.00
C SER A 42 -1.94 6.96 2.34
N GLU A 43 -2.33 6.12 3.32
CA GLU A 43 -1.55 5.95 4.55
C GLU A 43 -0.17 5.33 4.25
N ALA A 44 -0.12 4.31 3.39
CA ALA A 44 1.13 3.71 2.96
C ALA A 44 1.98 4.70 2.15
N ALA A 45 1.38 5.41 1.19
CA ALA A 45 2.07 6.44 0.41
C ALA A 45 2.68 7.53 1.31
N ARG A 46 1.95 8.03 2.31
CA ARG A 46 2.43 9.04 3.26
C ARG A 46 3.53 8.52 4.18
N ALA A 47 3.52 7.24 4.52
CA ALA A 47 4.59 6.64 5.32
C ALA A 47 5.89 6.47 4.51
N VAL A 48 5.80 6.31 3.18
CA VAL A 48 6.97 6.26 2.29
C VAL A 48 7.52 7.66 2.01
N ASP A 49 6.67 8.57 1.55
CA ASP A 49 7.02 9.95 1.24
C ASP A 49 5.89 10.90 1.69
N PRO A 50 6.02 11.54 2.87
CA PRO A 50 5.00 12.43 3.41
C PRO A 50 4.68 13.64 2.53
N ASP A 51 5.65 14.11 1.75
CA ASP A 51 5.53 15.33 0.94
C ASP A 51 5.08 14.99 -0.49
N GLY A 52 5.61 13.91 -1.07
CA GLY A 52 5.29 13.41 -2.42
C GLY A 52 4.20 12.34 -2.51
N TRP A 53 3.51 12.00 -1.41
CA TRP A 53 2.56 10.87 -1.37
C TRP A 53 1.48 10.85 -2.46
N ARG A 54 1.10 12.02 -3.00
CA ARG A 54 0.09 12.11 -4.06
C ARG A 54 0.57 11.45 -5.35
N GLU A 55 1.85 11.58 -5.67
CA GLU A 55 2.47 10.97 -6.84
C GLU A 55 2.62 9.46 -6.67
N LEU A 56 2.74 8.99 -5.43
CA LEU A 56 2.81 7.58 -5.08
C LEU A 56 1.44 6.87 -5.06
N MET A 57 0.32 7.60 -5.18
CA MET A 57 -1.01 6.99 -5.10
C MET A 57 -1.25 5.85 -6.12
N PRO A 58 -0.88 5.98 -7.41
CA PRO A 58 -1.00 4.87 -8.36
C PRO A 58 -0.18 3.65 -7.93
N ALA A 59 1.08 3.87 -7.51
CA ALA A 59 1.97 2.81 -7.04
C ALA A 59 1.44 2.13 -5.76
N ALA A 60 0.92 2.90 -4.81
CA ALA A 60 0.34 2.37 -3.57
C ALA A 60 -0.90 1.52 -3.83
N ARG A 61 -1.73 1.89 -4.81
CA ARG A 61 -2.86 1.06 -5.27
C ARG A 61 -2.37 -0.21 -5.95
N ALA A 62 -1.36 -0.12 -6.81
CA ALA A 62 -0.76 -1.27 -7.48
C ALA A 62 -0.16 -2.26 -6.45
N ALA A 63 0.58 -1.77 -5.46
CA ALA A 63 1.13 -2.57 -4.36
C ALA A 63 0.04 -3.29 -3.56
N ALA A 64 -1.06 -2.61 -3.21
CA ALA A 64 -2.21 -3.24 -2.57
C ALA A 64 -2.82 -4.34 -3.46
N GLY A 65 -2.86 -4.13 -4.77
CA GLY A 65 -3.34 -5.11 -5.75
C GLY A 65 -2.45 -6.34 -5.84
N ARG A 66 -1.12 -6.15 -5.88
CA ARG A 66 -0.14 -7.26 -5.87
C ARG A 66 -0.25 -8.09 -4.60
N LEU A 67 -0.38 -7.45 -3.44
CA LEU A 67 -0.59 -8.15 -2.17
C LEU A 67 -1.92 -8.91 -2.14
N ALA A 68 -2.98 -8.36 -2.74
CA ALA A 68 -4.27 -9.02 -2.84
C ALA A 68 -4.22 -10.24 -3.78
N ALA A 69 -3.57 -10.10 -4.93
CA ALA A 69 -3.32 -11.21 -5.86
C ALA A 69 -2.48 -12.33 -5.22
N ALA A 70 -1.57 -11.98 -4.30
CA ALA A 70 -0.79 -12.93 -3.50
C ALA A 70 -1.56 -13.53 -2.31
N GLY A 71 -2.84 -13.20 -2.11
CA GLY A 71 -3.66 -13.70 -1.00
C GLY A 71 -3.22 -13.21 0.39
N ARG A 72 -2.45 -12.11 0.45
CA ARG A 72 -1.92 -11.56 1.73
C ARG A 72 -2.84 -10.51 2.35
N VAL A 73 -3.66 -9.87 1.54
CA VAL A 73 -4.62 -8.84 1.94
C VAL A 73 -5.89 -8.95 1.11
N GLU A 74 -6.96 -8.33 1.57
CA GLU A 74 -8.14 -8.01 0.77
C GLU A 74 -8.24 -6.50 0.61
N VAL A 75 -8.67 -6.06 -0.56
CA VAL A 75 -9.07 -4.67 -0.79
C VAL A 75 -10.58 -4.60 -0.83
N THR A 76 -11.16 -3.71 -0.03
CA THR A 76 -12.61 -3.51 0.03
C THR A 76 -13.01 -2.09 -0.33
N GLN A 77 -14.20 -1.94 -0.90
CA GLN A 77 -14.85 -0.66 -1.13
C GLN A 77 -16.30 -0.78 -0.67
N ARG A 78 -16.71 0.10 0.25
CA ARG A 78 -18.06 0.08 0.86
C ARG A 78 -18.43 -1.29 1.46
N GLY A 79 -17.45 -2.01 1.99
CA GLY A 79 -17.63 -3.33 2.62
C GLY A 79 -17.42 -4.52 1.69
N GLU A 80 -17.50 -4.32 0.37
CA GLU A 80 -17.34 -5.39 -0.62
C GLU A 80 -15.88 -5.56 -1.05
N VAL A 81 -15.44 -6.80 -1.27
CA VAL A 81 -14.12 -7.07 -1.84
C VAL A 81 -14.10 -6.63 -3.30
N VAL A 82 -13.09 -5.84 -3.68
CA VAL A 82 -12.95 -5.28 -5.04
C VAL A 82 -11.54 -5.44 -5.57
N ASP A 83 -11.42 -5.49 -6.89
CA ASP A 83 -10.14 -5.29 -7.56
C ASP A 83 -9.76 -3.80 -7.50
N VAL A 84 -8.63 -3.51 -6.86
CA VAL A 84 -8.14 -2.14 -6.69
C VAL A 84 -7.64 -1.51 -7.99
N GLY A 85 -7.24 -2.31 -8.98
CA GLY A 85 -6.79 -1.84 -10.29
C GLY A 85 -7.92 -1.19 -11.08
N THR A 86 -9.15 -1.65 -10.88
CA THR A 86 -10.35 -1.15 -11.57
C THR A 86 -11.26 -0.30 -10.70
N ALA A 87 -11.23 -0.47 -9.37
CA ALA A 87 -12.03 0.33 -8.44
C ALA A 87 -11.74 1.83 -8.61
N ARG A 88 -12.78 2.66 -8.48
CA ARG A 88 -12.65 4.13 -8.51
C ARG A 88 -12.96 4.71 -7.14
N GLY A 89 -12.14 5.66 -6.71
CA GLY A 89 -12.31 6.35 -5.42
C GLY A 89 -11.74 5.58 -4.22
N PRO A 90 -12.17 5.93 -3.00
CA PRO A 90 -11.59 5.41 -1.77
C PRO A 90 -11.76 3.90 -1.63
N VAL A 91 -10.70 3.24 -1.18
CA VAL A 91 -10.66 1.80 -0.88
C VAL A 91 -10.01 1.59 0.48
N ARG A 92 -10.27 0.44 1.09
CA ARG A 92 -9.67 -0.01 2.34
C ARG A 92 -8.90 -1.30 2.10
N VAL A 93 -7.77 -1.47 2.77
CA VAL A 93 -6.97 -2.69 2.71
C VAL A 93 -7.00 -3.35 4.09
N ARG A 94 -7.20 -4.66 4.15
CA ARG A 94 -7.23 -5.44 5.39
C ARG A 94 -6.47 -6.75 5.24
N ARG A 95 -6.00 -7.34 6.35
CA ARG A 95 -5.45 -8.71 6.33
C ARG A 95 -6.57 -9.70 5.97
N VAL A 96 -6.21 -10.75 5.22
CA VAL A 96 -7.08 -11.92 5.05
C VAL A 96 -7.16 -12.60 6.43
N ALA A 97 -8.38 -12.86 6.92
CA ALA A 97 -8.54 -13.70 8.10
C ALA A 97 -8.15 -15.13 7.69
N GLY A 98 -7.10 -15.66 8.32
CA GLY A 98 -6.76 -17.08 8.21
C GLY A 98 -7.76 -17.97 8.92
#